data_AF-A0A3M1AM09-F1
#
_entry.id   AF-A0A3M1AM09-F1
#
_cell.length_a   1.000
_cell.length_b   1.000
_cell.length_c   1.000
_cell.angle_alpha   90.00
_cell.angle_beta   90.00
_cell.angle_gamma   90.00
#
_symmetry.space_group_name_H-M   'P 1'
#
loop_
_entity.id
_entity.type
_entity.pdbx_description
1 polymer ?
#
loop_
_entity_poly.entity_id
_entity_poly.type
_entity_poly.pdbx_seq_one_letter_code
_entity_poly.pdbx_strand_id
1 'polypeptide(L)' 'SFNNIEVHAAGEMAYAKFKYHIAVQMKSRQVDGEGLGTAVLVKAADGWKIQHLHTSRIPKRHKEEASKKKGMKL' A
#
# COMPACT_ATOMS: atom_id res chain seq x y z
N SER A 1 3.57 3.68 -7.84
CA SER A 1 3.30 2.52 -8.73
C SER A 1 2.44 1.50 -8.00
N PHE A 2 1.82 0.59 -8.73
CA PHE A 2 1.05 -0.53 -8.16
C PHE A 2 1.65 -1.86 -8.64
N ASN A 3 1.71 -2.88 -7.78
CA ASN A 3 2.19 -4.22 -8.11
C ASN A 3 1.41 -5.29 -7.32
N ASN A 4 1.67 -6.57 -7.64
CA ASN A 4 1.03 -7.73 -7.01
C ASN A 4 -0.51 -7.60 -6.96
N ILE A 5 -1.10 -7.26 -8.11
CA ILE A 5 -2.54 -7.05 -8.23
C ILE A 5 -3.22 -8.43 -8.34
N GLU A 6 -4.10 -8.74 -7.40
CA GLU A 6 -4.96 -9.92 -7.41
C GLU A 6 -6.42 -9.47 -7.47
N VAL A 7 -7.18 -10.00 -8.42
CA VAL A 7 -8.58 -9.61 -8.66
C VAL A 7 -9.49 -10.81 -8.52
N HIS A 8 -10.61 -10.61 -7.81
CA HIS A 8 -11.71 -11.55 -7.76
C HIS A 8 -13.01 -10.84 -8.15
N ALA A 9 -13.73 -11.41 -9.12
CA ALA A 9 -15.01 -10.89 -9.59
C ALA A 9 -16.12 -11.93 -9.38
N ALA A 10 -17.27 -11.47 -8.93
CA ALA A 10 -18.48 -12.26 -8.73
C ALA A 10 -19.72 -11.42 -9.11
N GLY A 11 -20.34 -11.75 -10.24
CA GLY A 11 -21.47 -11.00 -10.77
C GLY A 11 -21.10 -9.56 -11.10
N GLU A 12 -21.79 -8.62 -10.48
CA GLU A 12 -21.59 -7.16 -10.65
C GLU A 12 -20.67 -6.55 -9.59
N MET A 13 -20.06 -7.39 -8.75
CA MET A 13 -19.11 -6.99 -7.71
C MET A 13 -17.73 -7.56 -8.02
N ALA A 14 -16.69 -6.81 -7.67
CA ALA A 14 -15.33 -7.32 -7.66
C ALA A 14 -14.54 -6.72 -6.50
N TYR A 15 -13.45 -7.36 -6.11
CA TYR A 15 -12.43 -6.74 -5.29
C TYR A 15 -11.04 -6.99 -5.86
N ALA A 16 -10.16 -6.00 -5.69
CA ALA A 16 -8.77 -6.07 -6.08
C ALA A 16 -7.88 -5.78 -4.87
N LYS A 17 -6.95 -6.69 -4.58
CA LYS A 17 -5.87 -6.46 -3.61
C LYS A 17 -4.61 -6.06 -4.39
N PHE A 18 -3.85 -5.10 -3.88
CA PHE A 18 -2.62 -4.65 -4.52
C PHE A 18 -1.64 -4.08 -3.51
N LYS A 19 -0.37 -4.08 -3.89
CA LYS A 19 0.68 -3.30 -3.22
C LYS A 19 0.84 -1.96 -3.94
N TYR A 20 1.05 -0.90 -3.18
CA TYR A 20 1.32 0.43 -3.73
C TYR A 20 2.66 0.97 -3.22
N HIS A 21 3.31 1.77 -4.07
CA HIS A 21 4.41 2.65 -3.70
C HIS A 21 4.04 4.09 -4.02
N ILE A 22 4.23 4.99 -3.05
CA ILE A 22 4.10 6.43 -3.20
C ILE A 22 5.47 7.10 -3.05
N ALA A 23 5.74 8.07 -3.90
CA ALA A 23 6.86 8.99 -3.78
C ALA A 23 6.28 10.39 -3.90
N VAL A 24 6.37 11.17 -2.81
CA VAL A 24 5.76 12.50 -2.73
C VAL A 24 6.82 13.52 -2.36
N GLN A 25 7.03 14.50 -3.22
CA GLN A 25 7.84 15.68 -2.89
C GLN A 25 6.97 16.66 -2.09
N MET A 26 7.26 16.83 -0.80
CA MET A 26 6.62 17.83 0.06
C MET A 26 7.60 18.95 0.41
N LYS A 27 7.52 20.11 -0.25
CA LYS A 27 8.38 21.29 -0.02
C LYS A 27 9.86 20.88 0.11
N SER A 28 10.36 20.74 1.34
CA SER A 28 11.75 20.44 1.69
C SER A 28 12.06 18.94 1.92
N ARG A 29 11.09 18.02 1.78
CA ARG A 29 11.31 16.58 2.02
C ARG A 29 10.71 15.70 0.93
N GLN A 30 11.46 14.68 0.56
CA GLN A 30 10.92 13.54 -0.19
C GLN A 30 10.32 12.53 0.80
N VAL A 31 9.08 12.12 0.55
CA VAL A 31 8.38 11.12 1.34
C VAL A 31 8.10 9.92 0.45
N ASP A 32 8.86 8.85 0.66
CA ASP A 32 8.55 7.55 0.06
C ASP A 32 7.78 6.67 1.05
N GLY A 33 6.79 5.95 0.54
CA GLY A 33 5.98 5.02 1.31
C GLY A 33 5.55 3.83 0.46
N GLU A 34 5.24 2.73 1.15
CA GLU A 34 4.64 1.56 0.54
C GLU A 34 3.50 1.06 1.43
N GLY A 35 2.58 0.31 0.84
CA GLY A 35 1.45 -0.24 1.57
C GLY A 35 0.62 -1.22 0.76
N LEU A 36 -0.48 -1.64 1.38
CA LEU A 36 -1.48 -2.53 0.79
C LEU A 36 -2.77 -1.77 0.54
N GLY A 37 -3.43 -2.08 -0.57
CA GLY A 37 -4.73 -1.55 -0.92
C GLY A 37 -5.72 -2.67 -1.23
N THR A 38 -6.98 -2.43 -0.85
CA THR A 38 -8.14 -3.21 -1.29
C THR A 38 -9.13 -2.26 -1.94
N ALA A 39 -9.41 -2.43 -3.22
CA ALA A 39 -10.47 -1.73 -3.93
C ALA A 39 -11.68 -2.67 -4.09
N VAL A 40 -12.86 -2.24 -3.64
CA VAL A 40 -14.14 -2.86 -3.97
C VAL A 40 -14.72 -2.14 -5.17
N LEU A 41 -15.15 -2.91 -6.15
CA LEU A 41 -15.60 -2.46 -7.46
C LEU A 41 -17.05 -2.89 -7.69
N VAL A 42 -17.82 -2.01 -8.30
CA VAL A 42 -19.18 -2.28 -8.80
C VAL A 42 -19.19 -2.12 -10.31
N LYS A 43 -19.90 -3.01 -11.01
CA LYS A 43 -20.09 -2.91 -12.46
C LYS A 43 -21.18 -1.88 -12.75
N ALA A 44 -20.84 -0.84 -13.52
CA ALA A 44 -21.77 0.12 -14.07
C ALA A 44 -21.89 -0.05 -15.59
N ALA A 45 -22.83 0.67 -16.21
CA ALA A 45 -23.07 0.62 -17.66
C ALA A 45 -21.83 1.00 -18.49
N ASP A 46 -20.97 1.87 -17.95
CA ASP A 46 -19.75 2.37 -18.58
C ASP A 46 -18.48 1.71 -18.02
N GLY A 47 -18.63 0.58 -17.30
CA GLY A 47 -17.53 -0.23 -16.79
C GLY A 47 -17.44 -0.32 -15.27
N TRP A 48 -16.34 -0.86 -14.78
CA TRP A 48 -16.11 -1.03 -13.34
C TRP A 48 -15.79 0.30 -12.66
N LYS A 49 -16.42 0.56 -11.51
CA LYS A 49 -16.22 1.76 -10.68
C LYS A 49 -15.78 1.38 -9.29
N ILE A 50 -14.91 2.19 -8.67
CA ILE A 50 -14.49 1.99 -7.29
C ILE A 50 -15.65 2.42 -6.38
N GLN A 51 -16.23 1.45 -5.68
CA GLN A 51 -17.25 1.67 -4.66
C GLN A 51 -16.62 1.99 -3.29
N HIS A 52 -15.50 1.34 -2.98
CA HIS A 52 -14.75 1.56 -1.75
C HIS A 52 -13.25 1.32 -1.99
N LEU A 53 -12.41 2.09 -1.32
CA LEU A 53 -10.96 1.92 -1.32
C LEU A 53 -10.45 2.01 0.11
N HIS A 54 -9.77 0.97 0.56
CA HIS A 54 -9.06 0.96 1.83
C HIS A 54 -7.56 0.78 1.58
N THR A 55 -6.74 1.58 2.25
CA THR A 55 -5.29 1.48 2.18
C THR A 55 -4.68 1.46 3.57
N SER A 56 -3.70 0.60 3.78
CA SER A 56 -2.85 0.57 4.97
C SER A 56 -1.40 0.81 4.57
N ARG A 57 -0.64 1.53 5.41
CA ARG A 57 0.79 1.79 5.19
C ARG A 57 1.61 0.71 5.88
N ILE A 58 2.63 0.19 5.21
CA ILE A 58 3.61 -0.70 5.85
C ILE A 58 4.64 0.18 6.59
N PRO A 59 4.84 0.00 7.90
CA PRO A 59 5.83 0.78 8.64
C PRO A 59 7.25 0.51 8.12
N LYS A 60 8.03 1.58 7.90
CA LYS A 60 9.47 1.42 7.65
C LYS A 60 10.11 0.92 8.96
N ARG A 61 10.70 -0.27 8.95
CA ARG A 61 11.58 -0.70 10.05
C ARG A 61 12.82 0.20 10.06
N HIS A 62 12.95 1.09 11.04
CA HIS A 62 14.21 1.79 11.29
C HIS A 62 15.25 0.77 11.76
N LYS A 63 16.26 0.48 10.94
CA LYS A 63 17.39 -0.40 11.29
C LYS A 63 18.45 0.30 12.16
N GLU A 64 18.09 1.29 12.98
CA GLU A 64 19.09 2.10 13.72
C GLU A 64 19.32 1.67 15.17
N GLU A 65 18.48 0.82 15.77
CA GLU A 65 18.65 0.42 17.19
C GLU A 65 19.30 -0.96 17.41
N ALA A 66 19.42 -1.78 16.37
CA ALA A 66 19.97 -3.14 16.50
C ALA A 66 21.52 -3.18 16.57
N SER A 67 22.20 -2.11 16.17
CA SER A 67 23.68 -2.03 16.19
C SER A 67 24.23 -1.60 17.56
N LYS A 68 23.52 -0.74 18.31
CA LYS A 68 23.99 -0.22 19.62
C LYS A 68 23.99 -1.26 20.74
N LYS A 69 23.16 -2.31 20.69
CA LYS A 69 23.12 -3.35 21.74
C LYS A 69 24.19 -4.44 21.63
N LYS A 70 24.93 -4.53 20.52
CA LYS A 70 26.03 -5.51 20.37
C LYS A 70 27.41 -4.98 20.77
N GLY A 71 27.57 -3.68 20.99
CA GLY A 71 28.85 -3.04 21.34
C GLY A 71 29.07 -2.82 22.84
N MET A 72 28.08 -3.09 23.70
CA MET A 72 28.20 -2.90 25.15
C MET A 72 28.17 -4.26 25.86
N LYS A 73 29.29 -4.97 25.75
CA LYS A 73 29.66 -5.99 26.74
C LYS A 73 30.52 -5.28 27.79
N LEU A 74 30.00 -5.23 29.02
CA LEU A 74 30.79 -4.99 30.23
C LEU A 74 31.72 -6.18 30.47
#